data_AF-A0A5E4USN1-F1
#
_entry.id   AF-A0A5E4USN1-F1
#
_cell.length_a   1.000
_cell.length_b   1.000
_cell.length_c   1.000
_cell.angle_alpha   90.00
_cell.angle_beta   90.00
_cell.angle_gamma   90.00
#
_symmetry.space_group_name_H-M   'P 1'
#
loop_
_entity.id
_entity.type
_entity.pdbx_description
1 polymer ?
#
loop_
_entity_poly.entity_id
_entity_poly.type
_entity_poly.pdbx_seq_one_letter_code
_entity_poly.pdbx_strand_id
1 'polypeptide(L)'
;MSDLFVKNGDEYLMSAGGTLLVAADAMYGPAEESTPEGRCRAAALADAILSVATERGFKSRDLFETMLARREVSDRVLELARKVDRCLGKDGFQVVLKRIGGA
;
A
#
# COMPACT_ATOMS: atom_id res chain seq x y z
N MET A 1 -7.81 13.31 -11.27
CA MET A 1 -8.44 12.25 -10.46
C MET A 1 -7.35 11.29 -10.04
N SER A 2 -7.25 10.97 -8.75
CA SER A 2 -6.22 10.04 -8.25
C SER A 2 -6.55 8.63 -8.75
N ASP A 3 -5.65 8.04 -9.53
CA ASP A 3 -5.66 6.63 -9.96
C ASP A 3 -5.53 5.64 -8.78
N LEU A 4 -5.15 6.14 -7.61
CA LEU A 4 -5.05 5.35 -6.37
C LEU A 4 -6.41 5.07 -5.72
N PHE A 5 -7.38 5.99 -5.91
CA PHE A 5 -8.72 5.94 -5.32
C PHE A 5 -9.75 6.40 -6.35
N VAL A 6 -10.48 5.45 -6.94
CA VAL A 6 -11.51 5.72 -7.94
C VAL A 6 -12.88 5.56 -7.30
N LYS A 7 -13.67 6.63 -7.26
CA LYS A 7 -15.05 6.57 -6.76
C LYS A 7 -15.91 5.73 -7.71
N ASN A 8 -16.64 4.76 -7.16
CA ASN A 8 -17.56 3.88 -7.88
C ASN A 8 -18.90 3.85 -7.12
N GLY A 9 -19.81 4.75 -7.48
CA GLY A 9 -21.05 4.96 -6.72
C GLY A 9 -20.74 5.46 -5.30
N ASP A 10 -21.20 4.70 -4.30
CA ASP A 10 -20.95 4.97 -2.87
C ASP A 10 -19.65 4.32 -2.36
N GLU A 11 -18.92 3.60 -3.22
CA GLU A 11 -17.68 2.91 -2.88
C GLU A 11 -16.45 3.60 -3.47
N TYR A 12 -15.28 3.25 -2.93
CA TYR A 12 -13.99 3.60 -3.51
C TYR A 12 -13.24 2.34 -3.90
N LEU A 13 -12.90 2.22 -5.18
CA LEU A 13 -11.97 1.22 -5.67
C LEU A 13 -10.55 1.72 -5.40
N MET A 14 -9.75 0.88 -4.75
CA MET A 14 -8.36 1.18 -4.43
C MET A 14 -7.43 0.39 -5.33
N SER A 15 -6.38 1.05 -5.81
CA SER A 15 -5.23 0.36 -6.38
C SER A 15 -4.40 -0.32 -5.28
N ALA A 16 -3.35 -1.05 -5.66
CA ALA A 16 -2.42 -1.61 -4.67
C ALA A 16 -1.63 -0.50 -3.96
N GLY A 17 -1.26 0.55 -4.70
CA GLY A 17 -0.67 1.77 -4.16
C GLY A 17 -1.63 2.49 -3.19
N GLY A 18 -2.92 2.60 -3.53
CA GLY A 18 -3.94 3.15 -2.63
C GLY A 18 -4.10 2.32 -1.36
N THR A 19 -4.18 0.99 -1.52
CA THR A 19 -4.22 0.04 -0.40
C THR A 19 -3.01 0.17 0.51
N LEU A 20 -1.81 0.36 -0.05
CA LEU A 20 -0.59 0.56 0.72
C LEU A 20 -0.63 1.85 1.56
N LEU A 21 -1.20 2.94 1.02
CA LEU A 21 -1.36 4.19 1.78
C LEU A 21 -2.34 4.02 2.95
N VAL A 22 -3.44 3.29 2.76
CA VAL A 22 -4.38 2.97 3.84
C VAL A 22 -3.74 2.05 4.88
N ALA A 23 -2.96 1.05 4.45
CA ALA A 23 -2.22 0.19 5.36
C ALA A 23 -1.19 0.99 6.19
N ALA A 24 -0.49 1.94 5.57
CA ALA A 24 0.44 2.80 6.27
C ALA A 24 -0.24 3.69 7.32
N ASP A 25 -1.44 4.21 7.02
CA ASP A 25 -2.24 4.95 7.99
C ASP A 25 -2.67 4.08 9.16
N ALA A 26 -3.10 2.84 8.92
CA ALA A 26 -3.37 1.90 10.00
C ALA A 26 -2.13 1.60 10.86
N MET A 27 -0.94 1.48 10.25
CA MET A 27 0.32 1.17 10.95
C MET A 27 0.85 2.33 11.79
N TYR A 28 0.82 3.54 11.25
CA TYR A 28 1.53 4.71 11.80
C TYR A 28 0.61 5.85 12.24
N GLY A 29 -0.69 5.74 11.97
CA GLY A 29 -1.72 6.68 12.39
C GLY A 29 -1.99 6.66 13.90
N PRO A 30 -3.01 7.41 14.34
CA PRO A 30 -3.42 7.43 15.74
C PRO A 30 -3.72 6.02 16.27
N ALA A 31 -3.26 5.71 17.47
CA ALA A 31 -3.33 4.35 18.02
C ALA A 31 -4.77 3.88 18.30
N GLU A 32 -5.69 4.82 18.46
CA GLU A 32 -7.13 4.64 18.67
C GLU A 32 -7.89 4.29 17.39
N GLU A 33 -7.32 4.56 16.20
CA GLU A 33 -7.97 4.31 14.90
C GLU A 33 -7.73 2.89 14.39
N SER A 34 -6.85 2.11 15.02
CA SER A 34 -6.56 0.73 14.63
C SER A 34 -6.25 -0.15 15.83
N THR A 35 -6.77 -1.37 15.85
CA THR A 35 -6.43 -2.35 16.89
C THR A 35 -5.00 -2.87 16.71
N PRO A 36 -4.35 -3.44 17.75
CA PRO A 36 -3.05 -4.10 17.60
C PRO A 36 -3.03 -5.15 16.48
N GLU A 37 -4.08 -5.96 16.38
CA GLU A 37 -4.22 -6.98 15.33
C GLU A 37 -4.37 -6.33 13.94
N GLY A 38 -5.12 -5.23 13.86
CA GLY A 38 -5.28 -4.44 12.63
C GLY A 38 -3.94 -3.91 12.13
N ARG A 39 -3.11 -3.37 13.03
CA ARG A 39 -1.75 -2.91 12.72
C ARG A 39 -0.85 -4.02 12.21
N CYS A 40 -0.89 -5.19 12.85
CA CYS A 40 -0.11 -6.35 12.39
C CYS A 40 -0.53 -6.81 10.99
N ARG A 41 -1.85 -6.84 10.70
CA ARG A 41 -2.36 -7.21 9.36
C ARG A 41 -1.99 -6.17 8.31
N ALA A 42 -2.07 -4.88 8.64
CA ALA A 42 -1.66 -3.79 7.76
C ALA A 42 -0.16 -3.88 7.45
N ALA A 43 0.69 -4.15 8.44
CA ALA A 43 2.13 -4.36 8.25
C ALA A 43 2.42 -5.55 7.33
N ALA A 44 1.75 -6.68 7.51
CA ALA A 44 1.92 -7.86 6.64
C ALA A 44 1.46 -7.58 5.20
N LEU A 45 0.35 -6.86 5.02
CA LEU A 45 -0.13 -6.46 3.69
C LEU A 45 0.84 -5.49 3.01
N ALA A 46 1.32 -4.47 3.72
CA ALA A 46 2.28 -3.50 3.20
C ALA A 46 3.60 -4.16 2.78
N ASP A 47 4.14 -5.05 3.62
CA ASP A 47 5.35 -5.83 3.33
C ASP A 47 5.16 -6.71 2.10
N ALA A 48 4.02 -7.40 1.97
CA ALA A 48 3.74 -8.24 0.82
C ALA A 48 3.64 -7.44 -0.49
N ILE A 49 2.95 -6.28 -0.48
CA ILE A 49 2.86 -5.38 -1.63
C ILE A 49 4.26 -4.91 -2.05
N LEU A 50 5.05 -4.39 -1.11
CA LEU A 50 6.38 -3.86 -1.40
C LEU A 50 7.36 -4.94 -1.83
N SER A 51 7.24 -6.15 -1.29
CA SER A 51 8.05 -7.29 -1.70
C SER A 51 7.78 -7.70 -3.14
N VAL A 52 6.50 -7.87 -3.53
CA VAL A 52 6.13 -8.18 -4.92
C VAL A 52 6.54 -7.03 -5.86
N ALA A 53 6.36 -5.78 -5.46
CA ALA A 53 6.80 -4.62 -6.23
C ALA A 53 8.32 -4.65 -6.45
N THR A 54 9.09 -4.95 -5.41
CA THR A 54 10.57 -4.98 -5.43
C THR A 54 11.08 -6.08 -6.35
N GLU A 55 10.51 -7.27 -6.27
CA GLU A 55 10.79 -8.39 -7.19
C GLU A 55 10.51 -8.01 -8.65
N ARG A 56 9.49 -7.17 -8.87
CA ARG A 56 9.09 -6.64 -10.19
C ARG A 56 9.75 -5.30 -10.54
N GLY A 57 10.85 -4.94 -9.87
CA GLY A 57 11.70 -3.82 -10.25
C GLY A 57 11.45 -2.50 -9.53
N PHE A 58 10.64 -2.46 -8.48
CA PHE A 58 10.56 -1.29 -7.60
C PHE A 58 11.88 -1.13 -6.83
N LYS A 59 12.58 0.00 -7.01
CA LYS A 59 13.92 0.25 -6.45
C LYS A 59 13.94 1.23 -5.28
N SER A 60 12.78 1.68 -4.83
CA SER A 60 12.65 2.76 -3.84
C SER A 60 11.97 2.30 -2.57
N ARG A 61 12.09 1.00 -2.22
CA ARG A 61 11.45 0.39 -1.05
C ARG A 61 11.82 1.12 0.24
N ASP A 62 13.09 1.16 0.60
CA ASP A 62 13.56 1.74 1.86
C ASP A 62 13.18 3.22 2.00
N LEU A 63 13.33 3.98 0.91
CA LEU A 63 12.92 5.39 0.86
C LEU A 63 11.41 5.51 1.11
N PHE A 64 10.61 4.70 0.43
CA PHE A 64 9.16 4.79 0.53
C PHE A 64 8.66 4.37 1.92
N GLU A 65 9.17 3.26 2.47
CA GLU A 65 8.88 2.82 3.84
C GLU A 65 9.26 3.91 4.86
N THR A 66 10.40 4.57 4.69
CA THR A 66 10.81 5.69 5.56
C THR A 66 9.83 6.86 5.49
N MET A 67 9.36 7.22 4.28
CA MET A 67 8.38 8.31 4.11
C MET A 67 7.02 7.94 4.73
N LEU A 68 6.57 6.70 4.55
CA LEU A 68 5.33 6.19 5.15
C LEU A 68 5.41 6.18 6.69
N ALA A 69 6.53 5.72 7.25
CA ALA A 69 6.75 5.71 8.71
C ALA A 69 6.79 7.12 9.31
N ARG A 70 7.21 8.13 8.52
CA ARG A 70 7.16 9.55 8.90
C ARG A 70 5.77 10.18 8.72
N ARG A 71 4.79 9.42 8.24
CA ARG A 71 3.46 9.91 7.86
C ARG A 71 3.54 11.09 6.89
N GLU A 72 4.51 11.06 5.99
CA GLU A 72 4.73 12.15 5.04
C GLU A 72 3.55 12.23 4.06
N VAL A 73 3.02 13.45 3.86
CA VAL A 73 1.98 13.72 2.86
C VAL A 73 2.57 14.65 1.81
N SER A 74 3.05 14.07 0.71
CA SER A 74 3.68 14.81 -0.38
C SER A 74 3.37 14.19 -1.74
N ASP A 75 3.53 14.97 -2.81
CA ASP A 75 3.39 14.48 -4.19
C ASP A 75 4.35 13.32 -4.47
N ARG A 76 5.50 13.30 -3.79
CA ARG A 76 6.50 12.24 -3.92
C ARG A 76 6.00 10.91 -3.37
N VAL A 77 5.29 10.92 -2.24
CA VAL A 77 4.62 9.72 -1.68
C VAL A 77 3.61 9.17 -2.68
N LEU A 78 2.79 10.03 -3.27
CA LEU A 78 1.80 9.62 -4.28
C LEU A 78 2.46 9.05 -5.54
N GLU A 79 3.56 9.65 -6.00
CA GLU A 79 4.30 9.15 -7.17
C GLU A 79 4.90 7.75 -6.92
N LEU A 80 5.45 7.51 -5.72
CA LEU A 80 5.97 6.20 -5.32
C LEU A 80 4.86 5.17 -5.21
N ALA A 81 3.69 5.52 -4.66
CA ALA A 81 2.51 4.65 -4.63
C ALA A 81 2.08 4.23 -6.05
N ARG A 82 2.01 5.17 -7.00
CA ARG A 82 1.71 4.85 -8.41
C ARG A 82 2.80 4.01 -9.06
N LYS A 83 4.06 4.17 -8.65
CA LYS A 83 5.18 3.35 -9.15
C LYS A 83 5.06 1.91 -8.65
N VAL A 84 4.59 1.70 -7.42
CA VAL A 84 4.23 0.36 -6.91
C VAL A 84 3.17 -0.27 -7.80
N ASP A 85 2.08 0.44 -8.13
CA ASP A 85 1.04 -0.08 -9.04
C ASP A 85 1.61 -0.50 -10.41
N ARG A 86 2.47 0.34 -11.00
CA ARG A 86 3.13 0.01 -12.28
C ARG A 86 4.01 -1.23 -12.18
N CYS A 87 4.73 -1.42 -11.08
CA CYS A 87 5.55 -2.61 -10.86
C CYS A 87 4.70 -3.86 -10.60
N LEU A 88 3.58 -3.73 -9.89
CA LEU A 88 2.67 -4.86 -9.67
C LEU A 88 2.00 -5.29 -10.97
N GLY A 89 1.59 -4.36 -11.82
CA GLY A 89 0.83 -4.68 -13.03
C GLY A 89 -0.52 -5.34 -12.72
N LYS A 90 -1.13 -5.97 -13.72
CA LYS A 90 -2.53 -6.45 -13.63
C LYS A 90 -2.73 -7.61 -12.66
N ASP A 91 -1.73 -8.47 -12.49
CA ASP A 91 -1.80 -9.70 -11.71
C ASP A 91 -1.05 -9.61 -10.37
N GLY A 92 -0.23 -8.57 -10.17
CA GLY A 92 0.65 -8.47 -9.00
C GLY A 92 -0.12 -8.49 -7.68
N PHE A 93 -1.29 -7.86 -7.62
CA PHE A 93 -2.09 -7.85 -6.40
C PHE A 93 -2.65 -9.25 -6.04
N GLN A 94 -2.93 -10.10 -7.02
CA GLN A 94 -3.31 -11.49 -6.76
C GLN A 94 -2.16 -12.30 -6.16
N VAL A 95 -0.91 -12.00 -6.54
CA VAL A 95 0.28 -12.59 -5.90
C VAL A 95 0.42 -12.13 -4.45
N VAL A 96 0.14 -10.84 -4.18
CA VAL A 96 0.12 -10.29 -2.81
C VAL A 96 -0.88 -11.06 -1.94
N LEU A 97 -2.14 -11.20 -2.39
CA LEU A 97 -3.19 -11.87 -1.62
C LEU A 97 -2.81 -13.31 -1.26
N LYS A 98 -2.25 -14.06 -2.22
CA LYS A 98 -1.76 -15.43 -1.97
C LYS A 98 -0.67 -15.50 -0.90
N ARG A 99 0.20 -14.48 -0.79
CA ARG A 99 1.26 -14.44 0.24
C ARG A 99 0.73 -14.24 1.65
N ILE A 100 -0.32 -13.43 1.79
CA ILE A 100 -0.91 -13.12 3.10
C ILE A 100 -2.03 -14.07 3.50
N GLY A 101 -2.24 -15.16 2.74
CA GLY A 101 -3.31 -16.13 2.99
C GLY A 101 -4.72 -15.60 2.65
N GLY A 102 -4.81 -14.53 1.85
CA GLY A 102 -6.07 -14.04 1.30
C GLY A 102 -6.48 -14.92 0.12
N ALA A 103 -7.56 -15.68 0.30
CA ALA A 103 -8.26 -16.42 -0.75
C ALA A 103 -9.71 -15.93 -0.82
#